data_AF-A0A540K3K6-F1
#
_entry.id   AF-A0A540K3K6-F1
#
_cell.length_a   1.000
_cell.length_b   1.000
_cell.length_c   1.000
_cell.angle_alpha   90.00
_cell.angle_beta   90.00
_cell.angle_gamma   90.00
#
_symmetry.space_group_name_H-M   'P 1'
#
loop_
_entity.id
_entity.type
_entity.pdbx_description
1 polymer ?
#
loop_
_entity_poly.entity_id
_entity_poly.type
_entity_poly.pdbx_seq_one_letter_code
_entity_poly.pdbx_strand_id
1 'polypeptide(L)'
;MIILLLLYVDDMLIACQDKSRIQDLKKMLSEEFDMKDLGVAQKILGMEIQRDRTAGRIWISQAKYIQKVLEKFNMQEAKVVSTPLAAHFRLSGQQCPTSEEEQQVMKNVPYANAVGCLMYAMVCTRRDIAQAISVVSRYMANPGKQHWDAVKWILRYLKGSWRQRIMFEKQKENAGVLGYVDANYAGDLDKKRSTSGYVFTCVGGPIS
;
A
#
# COMPACT_ATOMS: atom_id res chain seq x y z
N MET A 1 24.03 8.80 21.71
CA MET A 1 24.03 8.76 20.23
C MET A 1 23.44 7.43 19.78
N ILE A 2 22.40 7.44 18.95
CA ILE A 2 21.55 6.28 18.65
C ILE A 2 21.91 5.70 17.27
N ILE A 3 22.02 4.37 17.17
CA ILE A 3 21.96 3.64 15.88
C ILE A 3 20.58 3.01 15.80
N LEU A 4 19.89 3.21 14.69
CA LEU A 4 18.63 2.55 14.37
C LEU A 4 18.93 1.41 13.40
N LEU A 5 18.58 0.19 13.80
CA LEU A 5 18.62 -0.99 12.96
C LEU A 5 17.18 -1.48 12.81
N LEU A 6 16.70 -1.52 11.57
CA LEU A 6 15.40 -2.02 11.21
C LEU A 6 15.61 -3.31 10.43
N LEU A 7 15.15 -4.42 10.98
CA LEU A 7 15.29 -5.75 10.42
C LEU A 7 13.91 -6.27 9.99
N TYR A 8 13.82 -6.80 8.77
CA TYR A 8 12.65 -7.50 8.29
C TYR A 8 13.11 -8.74 7.52
N VAL A 9 12.96 -9.92 8.15
CA VAL A 9 13.44 -11.20 7.60
C VAL A 9 14.92 -11.03 7.18
N ASP A 10 15.21 -11.08 5.88
CA ASP A 10 16.57 -10.99 5.33
C ASP A 10 16.99 -9.55 4.97
N ASP A 11 16.05 -8.60 4.98
CA ASP A 11 16.29 -7.21 4.64
C ASP A 11 16.63 -6.37 5.89
N MET A 12 17.70 -5.58 5.83
CA MET A 12 18.14 -4.72 6.94
C MET A 12 18.36 -3.26 6.49
N LEU A 13 17.87 -2.31 7.29
CA LEU A 13 18.18 -0.89 7.17
C LEU A 13 18.90 -0.39 8.42
N ILE A 14 20.04 0.26 8.22
CA ILE A 14 20.82 0.88 9.28
C ILE A 14 20.80 2.39 9.09
N ALA A 15 20.46 3.13 10.14
CA ALA A 15 20.52 4.59 10.17
C ALA A 15 21.25 5.08 11.42
N CYS A 16 22.27 5.92 11.21
CA CYS A 16 22.98 6.64 12.26
C CYS A 16 23.45 7.98 11.71
N GLN A 17 23.68 8.96 12.59
CA GLN A 17 24.31 10.22 12.24
C GLN A 17 25.81 10.03 11.90
N ASP A 18 26.46 9.09 12.57
CA ASP A 18 27.87 8.78 12.36
C ASP A 18 28.04 7.61 11.39
N LYS A 19 28.71 7.86 10.25
CA LYS A 19 28.97 6.85 9.23
C LYS A 19 29.98 5.80 9.68
N SER A 20 30.95 6.16 10.53
CA SER A 20 31.97 5.22 11.01
C SER A 20 31.31 4.08 11.79
N ARG A 21 30.40 4.42 12.70
CA ARG A 21 29.60 3.46 13.47
C ARG A 21 28.70 2.58 12.61
N ILE A 22 28.19 3.09 11.48
CA ILE A 22 27.46 2.25 10.51
C ILE A 22 28.41 1.20 9.91
N GLN A 23 29.63 1.58 9.57
CA GLN A 23 30.61 0.65 9.01
C GLN A 23 31.09 -0.38 10.04
N ASP A 24 31.35 0.05 11.28
CA ASP A 24 31.72 -0.85 12.36
C ASP A 24 30.62 -1.89 12.63
N LEU A 25 29.36 -1.44 12.68
CA LEU A 25 28.22 -2.34 12.85
C LEU A 25 28.06 -3.30 11.67
N LYS A 26 28.20 -2.82 10.43
CA LYS A 26 28.17 -3.69 9.24
C LYS A 26 29.26 -4.76 9.30
N LYS A 27 30.47 -4.38 9.72
CA LYS A 27 31.60 -5.31 9.85
C LYS A 27 31.30 -6.40 10.88
N MET A 28 30.88 -6.02 12.09
CA MET A 28 30.51 -6.97 13.14
C MET A 28 29.40 -7.93 12.67
N LEU A 29 28.38 -7.42 11.98
CA LEU A 29 27.31 -8.27 11.47
C LEU A 29 27.78 -9.21 10.36
N SER A 30 28.68 -8.77 9.49
CA SER A 30 29.23 -9.61 8.41
C SER A 30 30.19 -10.70 8.89
N GLU A 31 30.70 -10.59 10.12
CA GLU A 31 31.51 -11.63 10.77
C GLU A 31 30.63 -12.78 11.26
N GLU A 32 29.39 -12.49 11.66
CA GLU A 32 28.44 -13.47 12.22
C GLU A 32 27.44 -14.01 11.17
N PHE A 33 27.13 -13.23 10.15
CA PHE A 33 26.09 -13.54 9.16
C PHE A 33 26.60 -13.36 7.72
N ASP A 34 26.21 -14.28 6.83
CA ASP A 34 26.39 -14.07 5.39
C ASP A 34 25.44 -12.96 4.92
N MET A 35 26.01 -11.78 4.68
CA MET A 35 25.25 -10.60 4.31
C MET A 35 25.95 -9.79 3.22
N LYS A 36 25.13 -9.16 2.38
CA LYS A 36 25.60 -8.29 1.31
C LYS A 36 25.27 -6.83 1.61
N ASP A 37 26.28 -5.97 1.64
CA ASP A 37 26.07 -4.53 1.68
C ASP A 37 25.58 -4.03 0.31
N LEU A 38 24.33 -3.56 0.27
CA LEU A 38 23.73 -2.95 -0.93
C LEU A 38 24.03 -1.45 -1.03
N GLY A 39 24.84 -0.90 -0.12
CA GLY A 39 25.26 0.48 -0.12
C GLY A 39 24.18 1.42 0.41
N VAL A 40 23.95 2.52 -0.31
CA VAL A 40 22.92 3.49 0.08
C VAL A 40 21.54 2.87 -0.14
N ALA A 41 20.68 2.91 0.88
CA ALA A 41 19.32 2.39 0.79
C ALA A 41 18.52 3.07 -0.33
N GLN A 42 18.32 2.34 -1.43
CA GLN A 42 17.50 2.72 -2.58
C GLN A 42 16.20 1.92 -2.65
N LYS A 43 16.13 0.78 -1.96
CA LYS A 43 14.97 -0.10 -1.93
C LYS A 43 14.90 -0.86 -0.60
N ILE A 44 13.70 -1.09 -0.11
CA ILE A 44 13.42 -1.94 1.06
C ILE A 44 12.02 -2.55 0.89
N LEU A 45 11.86 -3.86 1.09
CA LEU A 45 10.54 -4.52 0.99
C LEU A 45 9.77 -4.09 -0.25
N GLY A 46 10.37 -4.17 -1.44
CA GLY A 46 9.69 -3.78 -2.68
C GLY A 46 9.42 -2.27 -2.88
N MET A 47 9.65 -1.42 -1.87
CA MET A 47 9.47 0.03 -1.93
C MET A 47 10.77 0.72 -2.35
N GLU A 48 10.68 1.66 -3.28
CA GLU A 48 11.80 2.48 -3.73
C GLU A 48 11.95 3.70 -2.84
N ILE A 49 13.19 3.99 -2.44
CA ILE A 49 13.56 5.11 -1.59
C ILE A 49 14.39 6.09 -2.41
N GLN A 50 13.90 7.33 -2.52
CA GLN A 50 14.66 8.45 -3.05
C GLN A 50 14.93 9.45 -1.93
N ARG A 51 16.13 10.02 -1.86
CA ARG A 51 16.49 10.98 -0.81
C ARG A 51 17.17 12.19 -1.42
N ASP A 52 16.75 13.38 -1.01
CA ASP A 52 17.44 14.64 -1.23
C ASP A 52 17.92 15.15 0.13
N ARG A 53 19.23 15.04 0.37
CA ARG A 53 19.83 15.41 1.65
C ARG A 53 19.95 16.92 1.81
N THR A 54 20.11 17.65 0.72
CA THR A 54 20.24 19.11 0.72
C THR A 54 18.90 19.74 1.07
N ALA A 55 17.81 19.26 0.46
CA ALA A 55 16.46 19.70 0.80
C ALA A 55 15.88 19.01 2.05
N GLY A 56 16.53 17.97 2.58
CA GLY A 56 16.05 17.20 3.73
C GLY A 56 14.77 16.40 3.44
N ARG A 57 14.62 15.87 2.22
CA ARG A 57 13.43 15.15 1.76
C ARG A 57 13.71 13.67 1.51
N ILE A 58 12.73 12.84 1.79
CA ILE A 58 12.72 11.41 1.47
C ILE A 58 11.40 11.08 0.79
N TRP A 59 11.46 10.32 -0.29
CA TRP A 59 10.29 9.77 -0.95
C TRP A 59 10.29 8.25 -0.89
N ILE A 60 9.12 7.67 -0.64
CA ILE A 60 8.87 6.23 -0.68
C ILE A 60 7.82 5.96 -1.76
N SER A 61 8.13 5.07 -2.71
CA SER A 61 7.26 4.74 -3.84
C SER A 61 7.15 3.23 -4.05
N GLN A 62 6.01 2.79 -4.61
CA GLN A 62 5.80 1.43 -5.12
C GLN A 62 5.50 1.43 -6.62
N ALA A 63 6.00 2.42 -7.37
CA ALA A 63 5.76 2.57 -8.80
C ALA A 63 5.95 1.27 -9.59
N LYS A 64 7.13 0.64 -9.47
CA LYS A 64 7.43 -0.64 -10.15
C LYS A 64 6.52 -1.78 -9.70
N TYR A 65 6.15 -1.82 -8.42
CA TYR A 65 5.25 -2.85 -7.91
C TYR A 65 3.83 -2.67 -8.48
N ILE A 66 3.31 -1.44 -8.49
CA ILE A 66 2.00 -1.12 -9.07
C ILE A 66 1.97 -1.50 -10.55
N GLN A 67 3.03 -1.18 -11.32
CA GLN A 67 3.13 -1.58 -12.72
C GLN A 67 3.05 -3.11 -12.88
N LYS A 68 3.81 -3.87 -12.10
CA LYS A 68 3.72 -5.35 -12.11
C LYS A 68 2.34 -5.88 -11.74
N VAL A 69 1.64 -5.25 -10.79
CA VAL A 69 0.27 -5.62 -10.43
C VAL A 69 -0.68 -5.33 -11.60
N LEU A 70 -0.56 -4.18 -12.25
CA LEU A 70 -1.34 -3.86 -13.45
C LEU A 70 -1.08 -4.88 -14.56
N GLU A 71 0.17 -5.28 -14.76
CA GLU A 71 0.54 -6.30 -15.74
C GLU A 71 -0.08 -7.66 -15.42
N LYS A 72 0.05 -8.11 -14.18
CA LYS A 72 -0.47 -9.39 -13.70
C LYS A 72 -1.98 -9.57 -13.93
N PHE A 73 -2.73 -8.47 -13.90
CA PHE A 73 -4.20 -8.49 -14.06
C PHE A 73 -4.67 -7.93 -15.42
N ASN A 74 -3.77 -7.77 -16.40
CA ASN A 74 -4.08 -7.25 -17.74
C ASN A 74 -4.73 -5.85 -17.73
N MET A 75 -4.24 -4.97 -16.86
CA MET A 75 -4.77 -3.62 -16.66
C MET A 75 -3.83 -2.51 -17.15
N GLN A 76 -2.72 -2.83 -17.84
CA GLN A 76 -1.78 -1.82 -18.34
C GLN A 76 -2.44 -0.85 -19.31
N GLU A 77 -3.34 -1.35 -20.17
CA GLU A 77 -4.05 -0.57 -21.20
C GLU A 77 -5.44 -0.09 -20.77
N ALA A 78 -5.85 -0.33 -19.51
CA ALA A 78 -7.16 0.06 -19.02
C ALA A 78 -7.37 1.59 -19.05
N LYS A 79 -8.62 2.07 -19.22
CA LYS A 79 -8.89 3.51 -19.14
C LYS A 79 -8.68 4.02 -17.71
N VAL A 80 -7.95 5.11 -17.53
CA VAL A 80 -7.71 5.70 -16.20
C VAL A 80 -9.00 6.28 -15.60
N VAL A 81 -9.05 6.38 -14.27
CA VAL A 81 -10.14 7.02 -13.50
C VAL A 81 -9.55 7.85 -12.36
N SER A 82 -10.30 8.83 -11.86
CA SER A 82 -9.83 9.79 -10.86
C SER A 82 -10.14 9.42 -9.41
N THR A 83 -11.03 8.46 -9.16
CA THR A 83 -11.41 8.02 -7.80
C THR A 83 -11.19 6.52 -7.60
N PRO A 84 -10.75 6.09 -6.41
CA PRO A 84 -10.44 4.69 -6.13
C PRO A 84 -11.69 3.80 -6.11
N LEU A 85 -12.85 4.35 -5.73
CA LEU A 85 -14.14 3.68 -5.76
C LEU A 85 -15.20 4.69 -6.17
N ALA A 86 -15.91 4.42 -7.27
CA ALA A 86 -16.98 5.31 -7.74
C ALA A 86 -18.30 5.08 -6.99
N ALA A 87 -19.09 6.14 -6.83
CA ALA A 87 -20.33 6.12 -6.05
C ALA A 87 -21.42 5.15 -6.58
N HIS A 88 -21.34 4.74 -7.85
CA HIS A 88 -22.26 3.76 -8.42
C HIS A 88 -21.96 2.32 -7.96
N PHE A 89 -20.77 2.05 -7.40
CA PHE A 89 -20.47 0.75 -6.79
C PHE A 89 -21.13 0.65 -5.42
N ARG A 90 -22.41 0.28 -5.43
CA ARG A 90 -23.17 -0.13 -4.24
C ARG A 90 -23.01 -1.63 -4.05
N LEU A 91 -21.87 -2.03 -3.48
CA LEU A 91 -21.55 -3.45 -3.32
C LEU A 91 -22.35 -4.08 -2.18
N SER A 92 -22.87 -5.29 -2.40
CA SER A 92 -23.67 -6.02 -1.42
C SER A 92 -23.56 -7.53 -1.62
N GLY A 93 -23.88 -8.30 -0.57
CA GLY A 93 -23.92 -9.76 -0.63
C GLY A 93 -24.97 -10.32 -1.60
N GLN A 94 -25.95 -9.50 -1.99
CA GLN A 94 -26.94 -9.86 -3.02
C GLN A 94 -26.32 -10.00 -4.42
N GLN A 95 -25.11 -9.46 -4.61
CA GLN A 95 -24.37 -9.52 -5.85
C GLN A 95 -23.40 -10.72 -5.90
N CYS A 96 -23.40 -11.54 -4.86
CA CYS A 96 -22.67 -12.79 -4.85
C CYS A 96 -23.33 -13.81 -5.79
N PRO A 97 -22.55 -14.69 -6.43
CA PRO A 97 -23.09 -15.77 -7.26
C PRO A 97 -24.12 -16.62 -6.51
N THR A 98 -25.27 -16.85 -7.14
CA THR A 98 -26.34 -17.71 -6.59
C THR A 98 -26.61 -18.94 -7.42
N SER A 99 -26.30 -18.90 -8.73
CA SER A 99 -26.39 -20.07 -9.62
C SER A 99 -25.05 -20.76 -9.80
N GLU A 100 -25.08 -22.04 -10.17
CA GLU A 100 -23.87 -22.80 -10.51
C GLU A 100 -23.13 -22.16 -11.68
N GLU A 101 -23.85 -21.66 -12.69
CA GLU A 101 -23.26 -20.98 -13.85
C GLU A 101 -22.44 -19.75 -13.43
N GLU A 102 -22.99 -18.89 -12.56
CA GLU A 102 -22.28 -17.71 -12.05
C GLU A 102 -21.05 -18.11 -11.22
N GLN A 103 -21.17 -19.16 -10.40
CA GLN A 103 -20.06 -19.68 -9.60
C GLN A 103 -18.93 -20.21 -10.50
N GLN A 104 -19.25 -20.92 -11.58
CA GLN A 104 -18.25 -21.41 -12.54
C GLN A 104 -17.54 -20.26 -13.25
N VAL A 105 -18.27 -19.19 -13.62
CA VAL A 105 -17.66 -17.98 -14.18
C VAL A 105 -16.68 -17.35 -13.18
N MET A 106 -17.08 -17.23 -11.91
CA MET A 106 -16.26 -16.59 -10.88
C MET A 106 -15.10 -17.45 -10.39
N LYS A 107 -15.14 -18.78 -10.56
CA LYS A 107 -14.09 -19.72 -10.14
C LYS A 107 -12.72 -19.39 -10.72
N ASN A 108 -12.69 -18.86 -11.94
CA ASN A 108 -11.46 -18.50 -12.65
C ASN A 108 -11.04 -17.03 -12.42
N VAL A 109 -11.82 -16.25 -11.67
CA VAL A 109 -11.50 -14.85 -11.38
C VAL A 109 -10.54 -14.79 -10.18
N PRO A 110 -9.33 -14.22 -10.32
CA PRO A 110 -8.32 -14.20 -9.27
C PRO A 110 -8.58 -13.09 -8.23
N TYR A 111 -9.80 -13.05 -7.69
CA TYR A 111 -10.28 -11.98 -6.82
C TYR A 111 -9.40 -11.78 -5.58
N ALA A 112 -9.21 -12.86 -4.79
CA ALA A 112 -8.44 -12.81 -3.57
C ALA A 112 -6.97 -12.41 -3.80
N ASN A 113 -6.40 -12.87 -4.92
CA ASN A 113 -5.05 -12.52 -5.33
C ASN A 113 -4.93 -11.02 -5.65
N ALA A 114 -5.89 -10.46 -6.39
CA ALA A 114 -5.91 -9.03 -6.71
C ALA A 114 -6.09 -8.17 -5.45
N VAL A 115 -7.03 -8.52 -4.59
CA VAL A 115 -7.25 -7.81 -3.32
C VAL A 115 -6.00 -7.87 -2.43
N GLY A 116 -5.34 -9.02 -2.33
CA GLY A 116 -4.08 -9.16 -1.60
C GLY A 116 -2.96 -8.27 -2.16
N CYS A 117 -2.79 -8.25 -3.49
CA CYS A 117 -1.81 -7.38 -4.13
C CYS A 117 -2.08 -5.88 -3.88
N LEU A 118 -3.35 -5.49 -3.93
CA LEU A 118 -3.78 -4.11 -3.68
C LEU A 118 -3.64 -3.74 -2.18
N MET A 119 -3.93 -4.66 -1.27
CA MET A 119 -3.78 -4.45 0.17
C MET A 119 -2.31 -4.18 0.54
N TYR A 120 -1.37 -4.86 -0.12
CA TYR A 120 0.05 -4.54 0.07
C TYR A 120 0.42 -3.14 -0.43
N ALA A 121 -0.10 -2.71 -1.58
CA ALA A 121 0.09 -1.33 -2.05
C ALA A 121 -0.47 -0.32 -1.04
N MET A 122 -1.67 -0.61 -0.52
CA MET A 122 -2.39 0.22 0.46
C MET A 122 -1.59 0.41 1.75
N VAL A 123 -1.08 -0.67 2.34
CA VAL A 123 -0.36 -0.63 3.63
C VAL A 123 0.95 0.17 3.52
N CYS A 124 1.66 0.01 2.40
CA CYS A 124 2.99 0.57 2.22
C CYS A 124 2.98 2.03 1.73
N THR A 125 2.30 2.34 0.62
CA THR A 125 2.41 3.68 0.01
C THR A 125 1.11 4.29 -0.52
N ARG A 126 0.04 3.50 -0.66
CA ARG A 126 -1.22 3.90 -1.29
C ARG A 126 -2.40 3.93 -0.32
N ARG A 127 -2.28 4.66 0.78
CA ARG A 127 -3.38 4.75 1.77
C ARG A 127 -4.66 5.36 1.21
N ASP A 128 -4.56 6.12 0.14
CA ASP A 128 -5.67 6.69 -0.61
C ASP A 128 -6.64 5.62 -1.18
N ILE A 129 -6.24 4.35 -1.31
CA ILE A 129 -7.15 3.25 -1.68
C ILE A 129 -7.73 2.49 -0.49
N ALA A 130 -7.42 2.86 0.76
CA ALA A 130 -7.75 2.04 1.93
C ALA A 130 -9.26 1.80 2.13
N GLN A 131 -10.06 2.84 1.92
CA GLN A 131 -11.52 2.72 1.99
C GLN A 131 -12.04 1.75 0.91
N ALA A 132 -11.53 1.85 -0.32
CA ALA A 132 -11.95 0.98 -1.41
C ALA A 132 -11.61 -0.49 -1.12
N ILE A 133 -10.41 -0.74 -0.60
CA ILE A 133 -9.95 -2.08 -0.18
C ILE A 133 -10.80 -2.65 0.94
N SER A 134 -11.14 -1.84 1.95
CA SER A 134 -12.04 -2.24 3.05
C SER A 134 -13.44 -2.65 2.58
N VAL A 135 -13.93 -2.07 1.48
CA VAL A 135 -15.23 -2.46 0.89
C VAL A 135 -15.10 -3.79 0.14
N VAL A 136 -14.15 -3.91 -0.80
CA VAL A 136 -14.01 -5.12 -1.63
C VAL A 136 -13.58 -6.34 -0.82
N SER A 137 -12.79 -6.17 0.25
CA SER A 137 -12.34 -7.28 1.09
C SER A 137 -13.46 -8.04 1.80
N ARG A 138 -14.66 -7.46 1.92
CA ARG A 138 -15.83 -8.10 2.56
C ARG A 138 -16.34 -9.30 1.79
N TYR A 139 -16.09 -9.33 0.47
CA TYR A 139 -16.63 -10.34 -0.44
C TYR A 139 -15.61 -11.40 -0.84
N MET A 140 -14.48 -11.49 -0.13
CA MET A 140 -13.39 -12.44 -0.42
C MET A 140 -13.82 -13.91 -0.47
N ALA A 141 -14.82 -14.29 0.32
CA ALA A 141 -15.28 -15.67 0.42
C ALA A 141 -16.17 -16.12 -0.75
N ASN A 142 -16.98 -15.21 -1.30
CA ASN A 142 -17.89 -15.50 -2.42
C ASN A 142 -18.04 -14.26 -3.33
N PRO A 143 -17.00 -13.85 -4.07
CA PRO A 143 -17.04 -12.65 -4.88
C PRO A 143 -17.91 -12.86 -6.12
N GLY A 144 -18.58 -11.79 -6.56
CA GLY A 144 -19.40 -11.77 -7.78
C GLY A 144 -18.81 -10.86 -8.84
N LYS A 145 -19.45 -10.80 -10.01
CA LYS A 145 -18.96 -10.02 -11.14
C LYS A 145 -18.83 -8.52 -10.82
N GLN A 146 -19.82 -7.95 -10.13
CA GLN A 146 -19.81 -6.54 -9.73
C GLN A 146 -18.71 -6.25 -8.70
N HIS A 147 -18.44 -7.19 -7.79
CA HIS A 147 -17.29 -7.11 -6.89
C HIS A 147 -15.97 -7.06 -7.68
N TRP A 148 -15.82 -7.90 -8.71
CA TRP A 148 -14.64 -7.90 -9.56
C TRP A 148 -14.49 -6.63 -10.39
N ASP A 149 -15.60 -6.08 -10.89
CA ASP A 149 -15.60 -4.81 -11.61
C ASP A 149 -15.12 -3.65 -10.73
N ALA A 150 -15.45 -3.65 -9.44
CA ALA A 150 -14.91 -2.68 -8.48
C ALA A 150 -13.40 -2.85 -8.26
N VAL A 151 -12.89 -4.09 -8.17
CA VAL A 151 -11.44 -4.34 -8.07
C VAL A 151 -10.71 -3.84 -9.33
N LYS A 152 -11.25 -4.10 -10.52
CA LYS A 152 -10.73 -3.53 -11.76
C LYS A 152 -10.79 -1.99 -11.77
N TRP A 153 -11.80 -1.39 -11.15
CA TRP A 153 -11.88 0.06 -10.98
C TRP A 153 -10.72 0.62 -10.15
N ILE A 154 -10.39 -0.03 -9.02
CA ILE A 154 -9.22 0.34 -8.20
C ILE A 154 -7.93 0.24 -9.02
N LEU A 155 -7.76 -0.82 -9.83
CA LEU A 155 -6.61 -0.97 -10.72
C LEU A 155 -6.54 0.16 -11.78
N ARG A 156 -7.67 0.57 -12.35
CA ARG A 156 -7.74 1.73 -13.26
C ARG A 156 -7.31 3.03 -12.58
N TYR A 157 -7.68 3.20 -11.32
CA TYR A 157 -7.26 4.35 -10.52
C TYR A 157 -5.75 4.33 -10.27
N LEU A 158 -5.19 3.17 -9.89
CA LEU A 158 -3.75 2.98 -9.72
C LEU A 158 -2.99 3.22 -11.02
N LYS A 159 -3.52 2.82 -12.18
CA LYS A 159 -2.94 3.15 -13.49
C LYS A 159 -2.82 4.66 -13.71
N GLY A 160 -3.80 5.45 -13.27
CA GLY A 160 -3.73 6.91 -13.38
C GLY A 160 -2.73 7.56 -12.41
N SER A 161 -2.31 6.84 -11.37
CA SER A 161 -1.64 7.40 -10.20
C SER A 161 -0.39 6.62 -9.76
N TRP A 162 0.14 5.72 -10.57
CA TRP A 162 1.23 4.80 -10.19
C TRP A 162 2.53 5.50 -9.81
N ARG A 163 2.75 6.74 -10.28
CA ARG A 163 3.93 7.57 -9.95
C ARG A 163 3.80 8.30 -8.62
N GLN A 164 2.63 8.27 -7.97
CA GLN A 164 2.47 8.88 -6.65
C GLN A 164 3.40 8.21 -5.64
N ARG A 165 3.84 9.01 -4.67
CA ARG A 165 4.85 8.65 -3.67
C ARG A 165 4.58 9.41 -2.39
N ILE A 166 4.90 8.80 -1.26
CA ILE A 166 4.86 9.48 0.03
C ILE A 166 6.13 10.31 0.13
N MET A 167 5.99 11.58 0.54
CA MET A 167 7.11 12.46 0.84
C MET A 167 7.18 12.72 2.34
N PHE A 168 8.38 12.60 2.88
CA PHE A 168 8.74 13.09 4.22
C PHE A 168 9.72 14.23 4.04
N GLU A 169 9.51 15.34 4.73
CA GLU A 169 10.34 16.54 4.61
C GLU A 169 10.73 17.03 5.99
N LYS A 170 12.04 17.27 6.19
CA LYS A 170 12.58 17.81 7.42
C LYS A 170 11.85 19.11 7.79
N GLN A 171 11.14 19.08 8.90
CA GLN A 171 10.42 20.24 9.43
C GLN A 171 11.36 21.10 10.30
N LYS A 172 11.12 22.41 10.32
CA LYS A 172 11.90 23.36 11.16
C LYS A 172 11.56 23.23 12.64
N GLU A 173 10.32 22.89 12.94
CA GLU A 173 9.81 22.61 14.28
C GLU A 173 9.58 21.12 14.46
N ASN A 174 9.44 20.68 15.71
CA ASN A 174 9.21 19.27 16.03
C ASN A 174 7.82 18.86 15.52
N ALA A 175 7.79 18.27 14.32
CA ALA A 175 6.57 17.78 13.71
C ALA A 175 6.16 16.47 14.40
N GLY A 176 5.39 16.62 15.47
CA GLY A 176 4.76 15.51 16.16
C GLY A 176 3.82 14.72 15.25
N VAL A 177 3.25 13.66 15.79
CA VAL A 177 2.26 12.85 15.10
C VAL A 177 0.94 13.61 15.07
N LEU A 178 0.39 13.83 13.87
CA LEU A 178 -0.94 14.41 13.67
C LEU A 178 -1.91 13.33 13.21
N GLY A 179 -3.05 13.21 13.88
CA GLY A 179 -4.10 12.24 13.57
C GLY A 179 -5.34 12.90 13.02
N TYR A 180 -5.88 12.33 11.95
CA TYR A 180 -7.18 12.64 11.39
C TYR A 180 -8.08 11.42 11.58
N VAL A 181 -9.32 11.64 12.00
CA VAL A 181 -10.30 10.58 12.21
C VAL A 181 -11.62 11.02 11.62
N ASP A 182 -12.30 10.10 10.95
CA ASP A 182 -13.65 10.29 10.43
C ASP A 182 -14.47 9.01 10.62
N ALA A 183 -15.78 9.12 10.61
CA ALA A 183 -16.68 7.98 10.73
C ALA A 183 -17.93 8.14 9.88
N ASN A 184 -18.33 7.03 9.25
CA ASN A 184 -19.55 6.92 8.49
C ASN A 184 -20.54 5.98 9.21
N TYR A 185 -21.77 6.46 9.42
CA TYR A 185 -22.84 5.72 10.09
C TYR A 185 -23.56 4.77 9.13
N ALA A 186 -23.67 3.50 9.51
CA ALA A 186 -24.46 2.47 8.80
C ALA A 186 -24.18 2.36 7.29
N GLY A 187 -22.94 2.68 6.86
CA GLY A 187 -22.54 2.68 5.45
C GLY A 187 -22.41 1.29 4.81
N ASP A 188 -22.37 0.22 5.61
CA ASP A 188 -22.45 -1.16 5.12
C ASP A 188 -23.89 -1.50 4.68
N LEU A 189 -24.08 -1.80 3.41
CA LEU A 189 -25.40 -2.13 2.87
C LEU A 189 -25.97 -3.43 3.43
N ASP A 190 -25.11 -4.39 3.76
CA ASP A 190 -25.50 -5.73 4.21
C ASP A 190 -25.78 -5.75 5.72
N LYS A 191 -24.87 -5.20 6.52
CA LYS A 191 -24.92 -5.31 7.99
C LYS A 191 -25.27 -4.01 8.71
N LYS A 192 -25.42 -2.89 8.00
CA LYS A 192 -25.63 -1.54 8.58
C LYS A 192 -24.59 -1.17 9.63
N ARG A 193 -23.38 -1.73 9.52
CA ARG A 193 -22.25 -1.39 10.37
C ARG A 193 -21.67 -0.05 9.98
N SER A 194 -21.32 0.73 11.00
CA SER A 194 -20.54 1.96 10.84
C SER A 194 -19.09 1.63 10.47
N THR A 195 -18.43 2.54 9.75
CA THR A 195 -17.01 2.43 9.40
C THR A 195 -16.30 3.67 9.93
N SER A 196 -15.25 3.47 10.73
CA SER A 196 -14.35 4.55 11.15
C SER A 196 -13.06 4.47 10.35
N GLY A 197 -12.55 5.61 9.91
CA GLY A 197 -11.28 5.75 9.22
C GLY A 197 -10.36 6.69 9.97
N TYR A 198 -9.06 6.45 9.89
CA TYR A 198 -8.06 7.35 10.45
C TYR A 198 -6.81 7.39 9.56
N VAL A 199 -6.11 8.52 9.60
CA VAL A 199 -4.79 8.68 8.99
C VAL A 199 -3.91 9.45 9.97
N PHE A 200 -2.77 8.88 10.31
CA PHE A 200 -1.72 9.58 11.04
C PHE A 200 -0.65 10.05 10.08
N THR A 201 -0.16 11.28 10.27
CA THR A 201 0.95 11.86 9.52
C THR A 201 2.07 12.26 10.48
N CYS A 202 3.31 12.10 10.04
CA CYS A 202 4.50 12.51 10.76
C CYS A 202 5.50 13.06 9.73
N VAL A 203 6.15 14.19 10.05
CA VAL A 203 7.13 14.83 9.15
C VAL A 203 6.56 15.09 7.74
N GLY A 204 5.27 15.47 7.68
CA GLY A 204 4.55 15.80 6.43
C GLY A 204 4.05 14.59 5.62
N GLY A 205 4.37 13.35 6.03
CA GLY A 205 3.98 12.13 5.31
C GLY A 205 3.06 11.22 6.13
N PRO A 206 2.13 10.46 5.50
CA PRO A 206 1.33 9.44 6.18
C PRO A 206 2.20 8.30 6.80
N ILE A 207 1.98 7.96 8.07
CA ILE A 207 2.61 6.83 8.82
C ILE A 207 1.61 5.77 9.33
N SER A 208 2.04 4.50 9.34
CA SER A 208 1.23 3.31 9.67
C SER A 208 1.67 2.75 11.01
#